data_AF-A0A660ZB01-F1
#
_entry.id   AF-A0A660ZB01-F1
#
_cell.length_a   1.000
_cell.length_b   1.000
_cell.length_c   1.000
_cell.angle_alpha   90.00
_cell.angle_beta   90.00
_cell.angle_gamma   90.00
#
_symmetry.space_group_name_H-M   'P 1'
#
loop_
_entity.id
_entity.type
_entity.pdbx_description
1 polymer ?
#
loop_
_entity_poly.entity_id
_entity_poly.type
_entity_poly.pdbx_seq_one_letter_code
_entity_poly.pdbx_strand_id
1 'polypeptide(L)'
;MKRKGFTLIELMIVVAIIAILASIAIPQYKKFQLKAKTSEAKSNIGAIRSAEETYAAENDAYMQAGWAPKNVPGAAPDPWGGDTSGFNKIGFRPAGNVYYRYGVAQGSSWTNPSDGSQVTATASTDIIIMAEGDLDEDDDHGAFYATDEDPKVTDSNPGEF
;
A
#
# COMPACT_ATOMS: atom_id res chain seq x y z
N MET A 1 -35.36 -25.43 43.45
CA MET A 1 -34.73 -25.55 42.11
C MET A 1 -33.23 -25.69 42.28
N LYS A 2 -32.62 -26.81 41.89
CA LYS A 2 -31.15 -26.96 41.93
C LYS A 2 -30.55 -26.22 40.73
N ARG A 3 -29.84 -25.11 40.97
CA ARG A 3 -29.00 -24.48 39.94
C ARG A 3 -27.84 -25.43 39.64
N LYS A 4 -27.78 -25.98 38.43
CA LYS A 4 -26.56 -26.63 37.91
C LYS A 4 -25.51 -25.53 37.74
N GLY A 5 -24.44 -25.60 38.52
CA GLY A 5 -23.26 -24.76 38.34
C GLY A 5 -22.36 -25.34 37.24
N PHE A 6 -21.69 -24.45 36.50
CA PHE A 6 -20.66 -24.80 35.54
C PHE A 6 -19.46 -25.43 36.27
N THR A 7 -18.86 -26.48 35.71
CA THR A 7 -17.66 -27.08 36.32
C THR A 7 -16.40 -26.33 35.88
N LEU A 8 -15.40 -26.28 36.77
CA LEU A 8 -14.09 -25.69 36.44
C LEU A 8 -13.42 -26.45 35.29
N ILE A 9 -13.61 -27.78 35.20
CA ILE A 9 -13.02 -28.59 34.14
C ILE A 9 -13.64 -28.31 32.77
N GLU A 10 -14.96 -28.08 32.70
CA GLU A 10 -15.62 -27.65 31.46
C GLU A 10 -15.03 -26.33 30.96
N LEU A 11 -14.80 -25.38 31.87
CA LEU A 11 -14.19 -24.09 31.50
C LEU A 11 -12.74 -24.27 30.99
N MET A 12 -11.94 -25.12 31.64
CA MET A 12 -10.54 -25.36 31.24
C MET A 12 -10.42 -25.95 29.83
N ILE A 13 -11.25 -26.92 29.48
CA ILE A 13 -11.23 -27.54 28.14
C ILE A 13 -11.64 -26.52 27.08
N VAL A 14 -12.65 -25.69 27.36
CA VAL A 14 -13.09 -24.64 26.43
C VAL A 14 -11.96 -23.65 26.15
N VAL A 15 -11.26 -23.18 27.18
CA VAL A 15 -10.12 -22.25 27.01
C VAL A 15 -8.98 -22.90 26.23
N ALA A 16 -8.68 -24.19 26.47
CA ALA A 16 -7.64 -24.90 25.74
C ALA A 16 -7.96 -25.01 24.24
N ILE A 17 -9.21 -25.30 23.87
CA ILE A 17 -9.64 -25.36 22.47
C ILE A 17 -9.58 -23.97 21.83
N ILE A 18 -10.05 -22.92 22.51
CA ILE A 18 -9.96 -21.53 22.02
C ILE A 18 -8.50 -21.13 21.78
N ALA A 19 -7.58 -21.51 22.66
CA ALA A 19 -6.15 -21.20 22.50
C ALA A 19 -5.54 -21.84 21.24
N ILE A 20 -5.90 -23.09 20.94
CA ILE A 20 -5.45 -23.80 19.73
C ILE A 20 -6.04 -23.16 18.47
N LEU A 21 -7.32 -22.77 18.49
CA LEU A 21 -7.95 -22.10 17.35
C LEU A 21 -7.37 -20.70 17.13
N ALA A 22 -7.14 -19.95 18.21
CA ALA A 22 -6.60 -18.59 18.15
C ALA A 22 -5.18 -18.55 17.58
N SER A 23 -4.32 -19.54 17.91
CA SER A 23 -2.94 -19.57 17.41
C SER A 23 -2.84 -19.71 15.89
N ILE A 24 -3.84 -20.33 15.25
CA ILE A 24 -3.92 -20.45 13.78
C ILE A 24 -4.68 -19.26 13.18
N ALA A 25 -5.78 -18.84 13.82
CA ALA A 25 -6.66 -17.81 13.28
C ALA A 25 -6.03 -16.41 13.28
N ILE A 26 -5.28 -16.05 14.32
CA ILE A 26 -4.67 -14.71 14.46
C ILE A 26 -3.67 -14.40 13.32
N PRO A 27 -2.64 -15.23 13.04
CA PRO A 27 -1.71 -14.93 11.95
C PRO A 27 -2.39 -14.91 10.58
N GLN A 28 -3.37 -15.79 10.36
CA GLN A 28 -4.14 -15.81 9.12
C GLN A 28 -4.98 -14.55 8.94
N TYR A 29 -5.64 -14.07 10.00
CA TYR A 29 -6.43 -12.84 9.97
C TYR A 29 -5.56 -11.61 9.69
N LYS A 30 -4.37 -11.53 10.31
CA LYS A 30 -3.40 -10.46 10.03
C LYS A 30 -3.01 -10.42 8.55
N LYS A 31 -2.62 -11.55 7.96
CA LYS A 31 -2.31 -11.63 6.51
C LYS A 31 -3.48 -11.20 5.63
N PHE A 32 -4.71 -11.58 5.99
CA PHE A 32 -5.89 -11.15 5.24
C PHE A 32 -6.09 -9.63 5.29
N GLN A 33 -5.89 -9.00 6.46
CA GLN A 33 -5.95 -7.55 6.60
C GLN A 33 -4.86 -6.85 5.78
N LEU A 34 -3.62 -7.33 5.84
CA LEU A 34 -2.49 -6.77 5.09
C LEU A 34 -2.77 -6.83 3.58
N LYS A 35 -3.13 -8.00 3.06
CA LYS A 35 -3.52 -8.16 1.66
C LYS A 35 -4.68 -7.24 1.23
N ALA A 36 -5.66 -7.03 2.10
CA ALA A 36 -6.76 -6.11 1.82
C ALA A 36 -6.27 -4.66 1.69
N LYS A 37 -5.36 -4.22 2.59
CA LYS A 37 -4.73 -2.89 2.52
C LYS A 37 -3.84 -2.75 1.28
N THR A 38 -3.06 -3.77 0.92
CA THR A 38 -2.19 -3.77 -0.28
C THR A 38 -2.97 -3.65 -1.60
N SER A 39 -4.24 -4.05 -1.62
CA SER A 39 -5.07 -3.85 -2.82
C SER A 39 -5.33 -2.37 -3.14
N GLU A 40 -5.27 -1.50 -2.13
CA GLU A 40 -5.37 -0.03 -2.29
C GLU A 40 -4.24 0.50 -3.18
N ALA A 41 -2.99 0.12 -2.91
CA ALA A 41 -1.82 0.59 -3.66
C ALA A 41 -1.97 0.29 -5.16
N LYS A 42 -2.35 -0.95 -5.49
CA LYS A 42 -2.54 -1.39 -6.89
C LYS A 42 -3.65 -0.61 -7.59
N SER A 43 -4.75 -0.35 -6.88
CA SER A 43 -5.88 0.45 -7.41
C SER A 43 -5.49 1.90 -7.65
N ASN A 44 -4.80 2.52 -6.69
CA ASN A 44 -4.44 3.94 -6.76
C ASN A 44 -3.32 4.19 -7.77
N ILE A 45 -2.30 3.33 -7.88
CA ILE A 45 -1.28 3.43 -8.94
C ILE A 45 -1.92 3.35 -10.32
N GLY A 46 -2.86 2.42 -10.53
CA GLY A 46 -3.59 2.31 -11.80
C GLY A 46 -4.40 3.57 -12.13
N ALA A 47 -5.05 4.17 -11.12
CA ALA A 47 -5.79 5.41 -11.29
C ALA A 47 -4.86 6.62 -11.57
N ILE A 48 -3.71 6.72 -10.89
CA ILE A 48 -2.69 7.74 -11.15
C ILE A 48 -2.18 7.60 -12.58
N ARG A 49 -1.88 6.37 -13.03
CA ARG A 49 -1.40 6.10 -14.39
C ARG A 49 -2.41 6.56 -15.44
N SER A 50 -3.68 6.21 -15.27
CA SER A 50 -4.73 6.66 -16.20
C SER A 50 -4.88 8.19 -16.21
N ALA A 51 -4.70 8.85 -15.07
CA ALA A 51 -4.69 10.29 -14.96
C ALA A 51 -3.48 10.93 -15.66
N GLU A 52 -2.28 10.34 -15.50
CA GLU A 52 -1.05 10.74 -16.18
C GLU A 52 -1.15 10.55 -17.71
N GLU A 53 -1.68 9.41 -18.18
CA GLU A 53 -1.92 9.17 -19.61
C GLU A 53 -2.89 10.19 -20.21
N THR A 54 -3.95 10.55 -19.48
CA THR A 54 -4.91 11.57 -19.91
C THR A 54 -4.25 12.95 -19.96
N TYR A 55 -3.49 13.31 -18.92
CA TYR A 55 -2.78 14.58 -18.85
C TYR A 55 -1.74 14.70 -19.97
N ALA A 56 -0.97 13.64 -20.23
CA ALA A 56 0.03 13.60 -21.30
C ALA A 56 -0.61 13.71 -22.69
N ALA A 57 -1.79 13.11 -22.91
CA ALA A 57 -2.53 13.25 -24.17
C ALA A 57 -3.00 14.69 -24.44
N GLU A 58 -3.19 15.50 -23.40
CA GLU A 58 -3.62 16.91 -23.51
C GLU A 58 -2.45 17.91 -23.54
N ASN A 59 -1.33 17.58 -22.89
CA ASN A 59 -0.24 18.51 -22.62
C ASN A 59 1.11 18.10 -23.24
N ASP A 60 1.15 17.00 -23.99
CA ASP A 60 2.35 16.40 -24.59
C ASP A 60 3.48 16.12 -23.58
N ALA A 61 3.14 15.99 -22.30
CA ALA A 61 4.08 15.74 -21.22
C ALA A 61 3.39 15.12 -20.00
N TYR A 62 4.09 14.21 -19.32
CA TYR A 62 3.68 13.72 -18.00
C TYR A 62 3.91 14.75 -16.90
N MET A 63 3.23 14.58 -15.77
CA MET A 63 3.36 15.45 -14.61
C MET A 63 4.16 14.77 -13.51
N GLN A 64 5.14 15.49 -12.95
CA GLN A 64 5.78 15.06 -11.72
C GLN A 64 4.86 15.38 -10.52
N ALA A 65 4.78 14.46 -9.57
CA ALA A 65 4.08 14.65 -8.30
C ALA A 65 4.98 14.27 -7.13
N GLY A 66 5.12 15.18 -6.16
CA GLY A 66 5.80 14.89 -4.91
C GLY A 66 5.03 13.89 -4.05
N TRP A 67 5.63 13.48 -2.93
CA TRP A 67 5.03 12.47 -2.06
C TRP A 67 3.75 12.97 -1.38
N ALA A 68 2.68 12.19 -1.54
CA ALA A 68 1.39 12.39 -0.88
C ALA A 68 0.81 11.05 -0.39
N PRO A 69 0.57 10.88 0.94
CA PRO A 69 1.01 11.72 2.05
C PRO A 69 2.53 11.91 2.11
N LYS A 70 2.98 12.89 2.91
CA LYS A 70 4.42 13.22 3.03
C LYS A 70 5.22 12.06 3.65
N ASN A 71 4.66 11.43 4.68
CA ASN A 71 5.29 10.34 5.41
C ASN A 71 4.81 9.01 4.84
N VAL A 72 5.59 7.95 5.08
CA VAL A 72 5.16 6.57 4.80
C VAL A 72 4.07 6.21 5.82
N PRO A 73 2.84 5.88 5.40
CA PRO A 73 1.80 5.48 6.34
C PRO A 73 2.12 4.11 6.96
N GLY A 74 1.73 3.94 8.22
CA GLY A 74 1.95 2.73 9.00
C GLY A 74 0.78 1.73 8.94
N ALA A 75 0.57 0.97 10.02
CA ALA A 75 -0.59 0.09 10.13
C ALA A 75 -1.93 0.84 10.16
N ALA A 76 -1.93 2.12 10.56
CA ALA A 76 -3.07 3.04 10.49
C ALA A 76 -2.98 3.93 9.24
N PRO A 77 -4.12 4.23 8.58
CA PRO A 77 -4.11 5.00 7.34
C PRO A 77 -3.99 6.49 7.60
N ASP A 78 -3.16 7.16 6.81
CA ASP A 78 -2.90 8.59 6.90
C ASP A 78 -3.88 9.41 6.06
N PRO A 79 -4.22 10.64 6.47
CA PRO A 79 -5.02 11.53 5.65
C PRO A 79 -4.26 11.93 4.38
N TRP A 80 -4.97 12.03 3.26
CA TRP A 80 -4.40 12.56 2.02
C TRP A 80 -3.87 13.99 2.21
N GLY A 81 -2.60 14.21 1.89
CA GLY A 81 -1.90 15.47 2.14
C GLY A 81 -0.46 15.43 1.60
N GLY A 82 0.42 16.31 2.09
CA GLY A 82 1.79 16.41 1.55
C GLY A 82 1.86 17.27 0.29
N ASP A 83 2.69 16.88 -0.67
CA ASP A 83 2.78 17.59 -1.96
C ASP A 83 1.74 17.06 -2.95
N THR A 84 0.54 17.62 -2.87
CA THR A 84 -0.57 17.23 -3.75
C THR A 84 -0.61 18.03 -5.06
N SER A 85 0.36 18.90 -5.31
CA SER A 85 0.28 19.86 -6.42
C SER A 85 0.25 19.18 -7.80
N GLY A 86 1.12 18.19 -8.03
CA GLY A 86 1.11 17.36 -9.25
C GLY A 86 -0.16 16.54 -9.38
N PHE A 87 -0.57 15.86 -8.30
CA PHE A 87 -1.81 15.07 -8.26
C PHE A 87 -3.06 15.89 -8.59
N ASN A 88 -3.14 17.14 -8.11
CA ASN A 88 -4.25 18.03 -8.42
C ASN A 88 -4.28 18.45 -9.90
N LYS A 89 -3.12 18.56 -10.57
CA LYS A 89 -3.04 18.90 -12.00
C LYS A 89 -3.49 17.77 -12.90
N ILE A 90 -3.17 16.52 -12.53
CA ILE A 90 -3.65 15.34 -13.26
C ILE A 90 -5.08 14.94 -12.86
N GLY A 91 -5.67 15.61 -11.87
CA GLY A 91 -7.03 15.33 -11.40
C GLY A 91 -7.16 14.06 -10.56
N PHE A 92 -6.06 13.55 -9.99
CA PHE A 92 -6.08 12.38 -9.12
C PHE A 92 -6.36 12.75 -7.66
N ARG A 93 -7.22 11.97 -7.00
CA ARG A 93 -7.39 12.01 -5.54
C ARG A 93 -7.93 10.68 -5.01
N PRO A 94 -7.35 10.11 -3.94
CA PRO A 94 -7.83 8.84 -3.38
C PRO A 94 -9.11 9.01 -2.57
N ALA A 95 -9.79 7.89 -2.34
CA ALA A 95 -11.01 7.83 -1.54
C ALA A 95 -10.68 7.78 -0.03
N GLY A 96 -10.46 8.94 0.57
CA GLY A 96 -10.26 9.06 2.02
C GLY A 96 -8.82 8.91 2.46
N ASN A 97 -8.61 8.36 3.66
CA ASN A 97 -7.28 8.07 4.18
C ASN A 97 -6.67 6.88 3.44
N VAL A 98 -5.35 6.85 3.35
CA VAL A 98 -4.59 5.88 2.55
C VAL A 98 -3.55 5.15 3.39
N TYR A 99 -3.29 3.89 3.06
CA TYR A 99 -2.26 3.06 3.70
C TYR A 99 -0.90 3.15 3.01
N TYR A 100 -0.83 3.83 1.87
CA TYR A 100 0.40 4.08 1.14
C TYR A 100 0.54 5.56 0.84
N ARG A 101 1.77 6.05 0.79
CA ARG A 101 2.08 7.30 0.09
C ARG A 101 2.33 7.03 -1.36
N TYR A 102 2.05 8.01 -2.20
CA TYR A 102 2.18 7.93 -3.64
C TYR A 102 3.06 9.07 -4.14
N GLY A 103 3.82 8.80 -5.19
CA GLY A 103 4.65 9.79 -5.88
C GLY A 103 4.73 9.49 -7.37
N VAL A 104 5.07 10.50 -8.16
CA VAL A 104 5.38 10.35 -9.58
C VAL A 104 6.70 11.05 -9.84
N ALA A 105 7.73 10.29 -10.19
CA ALA A 105 9.03 10.82 -10.58
C ALA A 105 9.17 10.81 -12.11
N GLN A 106 9.81 11.83 -12.69
CA GLN A 106 10.06 11.91 -14.12
C GLN A 106 11.57 11.92 -14.41
N GLY A 107 12.00 11.16 -15.42
CA GLY A 107 13.39 11.16 -15.89
C GLY A 107 14.45 10.83 -14.82
N SER A 108 14.03 10.14 -13.76
CA SER A 108 14.81 9.92 -12.55
C SER A 108 14.87 8.44 -12.22
N SER A 109 15.81 8.07 -11.34
CA SER A 109 15.79 6.76 -10.69
C SER A 109 15.13 6.85 -9.33
N TRP A 110 14.35 5.84 -8.99
CA TRP A 110 13.84 5.62 -7.65
C TRP A 110 14.51 4.38 -7.07
N THR A 111 15.01 4.51 -5.84
CA THR A 111 15.51 3.40 -5.06
C THR A 111 14.38 2.87 -4.21
N ASN A 112 14.07 1.61 -4.42
CA ASN A 112 13.03 0.92 -3.71
C ASN A 112 13.42 0.75 -2.24
N PRO A 113 12.59 1.21 -1.29
CA PRO A 113 12.89 1.07 0.13
C PRO A 113 12.83 -0.38 0.63
N SER A 114 12.08 -1.27 -0.04
CA SER A 114 11.88 -2.67 0.43
C SER A 114 13.09 -3.56 0.20
N ASP A 115 13.81 -3.36 -0.90
CA ASP A 115 14.88 -4.27 -1.34
C ASP A 115 16.15 -3.54 -1.82
N GLY A 116 16.15 -2.21 -1.83
CA GLY A 116 17.25 -1.38 -2.33
C GLY A 116 17.45 -1.45 -3.84
N SER A 117 16.57 -2.13 -4.59
CA SER A 117 16.62 -2.19 -6.05
C SER A 117 16.36 -0.80 -6.65
N GLN A 118 16.92 -0.52 -7.82
CA GLN A 118 16.77 0.77 -8.49
C GLN A 118 15.89 0.63 -9.72
N VAL A 119 14.75 1.32 -9.72
CA VAL A 119 13.91 1.51 -10.89
C VAL A 119 14.39 2.77 -11.59
N THR A 120 14.82 2.68 -12.85
CA THR A 120 15.40 3.80 -13.59
C THR A 120 14.57 4.12 -14.82
N ALA A 121 14.16 5.38 -14.96
CA ALA A 121 13.54 5.88 -16.17
C ALA A 121 14.49 5.72 -17.37
N THR A 122 13.99 5.22 -18.50
CA THR A 122 14.79 4.95 -19.69
C THR A 122 15.09 6.23 -20.47
N ALA A 123 14.18 7.21 -20.42
CA ALA A 123 14.33 8.55 -20.95
C ALA A 123 13.95 9.64 -19.93
N SER A 124 14.34 10.89 -20.20
CA SER A 124 14.01 12.04 -19.35
C SER A 124 12.51 12.37 -19.30
N THR A 125 11.74 11.82 -20.24
CA THR A 125 10.29 11.99 -20.36
C THR A 125 9.50 10.96 -19.58
N ASP A 126 10.11 9.80 -19.33
CA ASP A 126 9.44 8.64 -18.75
C ASP A 126 9.15 8.88 -17.28
N ILE A 127 8.11 8.22 -16.78
CA ILE A 127 7.66 8.36 -15.41
C ILE A 127 7.71 7.05 -14.65
N ILE A 128 7.95 7.20 -13.35
CA ILE A 128 7.84 6.12 -12.36
C ILE A 128 6.78 6.55 -11.37
N ILE A 129 5.67 5.84 -11.37
CA ILE A 129 4.63 5.97 -10.36
C ILE A 129 5.01 5.01 -9.25
N MET A 130 5.09 5.52 -8.03
CA MET A 130 5.60 4.79 -6.86
C MET A 130 4.61 4.88 -5.72
N ALA A 131 4.53 3.80 -4.93
CA ALA A 131 3.82 3.78 -3.67
C ALA A 131 4.64 3.08 -2.59
N GLU A 132 4.58 3.60 -1.37
CA GLU A 132 5.31 3.08 -0.20
C GLU A 132 4.40 3.06 1.03
N GLY A 133 4.45 2.01 1.83
CA GLY A 133 3.69 1.86 3.06
C GLY A 133 4.36 0.86 4.01
N ASP A 134 4.18 1.02 5.31
CA ASP A 134 4.73 0.16 6.36
C ASP A 134 3.55 -0.46 7.15
N LEU A 135 2.94 -1.51 6.57
CA LEU A 135 1.64 -1.99 7.04
C LEU A 135 1.70 -2.77 8.36
N ASP A 136 2.86 -3.31 8.73
CA ASP A 136 3.11 -4.11 9.93
C ASP A 136 4.09 -3.47 10.93
N GLU A 137 4.57 -2.24 10.65
CA GLU A 137 5.34 -1.39 11.55
C GLU A 137 6.68 -2.02 11.96
N ASP A 138 7.37 -2.68 11.02
CA ASP A 138 8.67 -3.31 11.23
C ASP A 138 9.85 -2.54 10.62
N ASP A 139 9.60 -1.31 10.16
CA ASP A 139 10.52 -0.43 9.43
C ASP A 139 10.96 -0.99 8.06
N ASP A 140 10.38 -2.10 7.59
CA ASP A 140 10.43 -2.51 6.19
C ASP A 140 9.21 -1.94 5.44
N HIS A 141 9.45 -1.37 4.27
CA HIS A 141 8.39 -0.69 3.53
C HIS A 141 7.92 -1.56 2.39
N GLY A 142 6.64 -1.93 2.40
CA GLY A 142 5.96 -2.41 1.20
C GLY A 142 6.00 -1.37 0.10
N ALA A 143 6.52 -1.75 -1.06
CA ALA A 143 6.69 -0.83 -2.18
C ALA A 143 6.08 -1.38 -3.48
N PHE A 144 5.48 -0.46 -4.23
CA PHE A 144 4.86 -0.75 -5.52
C PHE A 144 5.29 0.30 -6.52
N TYR A 145 5.46 -0.12 -7.77
CA TYR A 145 5.72 0.83 -8.84
C TYR A 145 5.11 0.41 -10.16
N ALA A 146 4.89 1.39 -11.03
CA ALA A 146 4.57 1.21 -12.44
C ALA A 146 5.31 2.27 -13.24
N THR A 147 5.59 1.97 -14.50
CA THR A 147 6.17 2.93 -15.44
C THR A 147 5.20 3.22 -16.58
N ASP A 148 5.49 4.23 -17.37
CA ASP A 148 4.76 4.45 -18.62
C ASP A 148 5.07 3.32 -19.64
N GLU A 149 6.29 2.79 -19.65
CA GLU A 149 6.72 1.68 -20.52
C GLU A 149 6.07 0.32 -20.16
N ASP A 150 5.86 0.03 -18.88
CA ASP A 150 5.19 -1.20 -18.42
C ASP A 150 3.95 -0.87 -17.56
N PRO A 151 2.74 -1.16 -18.06
CA PRO A 151 1.49 -0.92 -17.33
C PRO A 151 1.33 -1.76 -16.08
N LYS A 152 2.13 -2.81 -15.91
CA LYS A 152 1.99 -3.73 -14.80
C LYS A 152 2.50 -3.08 -13.52
N VAL A 153 1.61 -3.00 -12.51
CA VAL A 153 2.02 -2.67 -11.15
C VAL A 153 2.91 -3.81 -10.63
N THR A 154 4.17 -3.48 -10.38
CA THR A 154 5.15 -4.38 -9.80
C THR A 154 5.15 -4.23 -8.29
N ASP A 155 5.12 -5.37 -7.62
CA ASP A 155 5.21 -5.55 -6.19
C ASP A 155 6.65 -5.95 -5.88
N SER A 156 7.38 -5.15 -5.13
CA SER A 156 8.80 -5.42 -4.86
C SER A 156 9.05 -6.37 -3.71
N ASN A 157 8.05 -6.61 -2.85
CA ASN A 157 8.14 -7.62 -1.81
C ASN A 157 6.87 -8.48 -1.72
N PRO A 158 6.62 -9.34 -2.72
CA PRO A 158 5.37 -10.10 -2.83
C PRO A 158 5.18 -11.17 -1.74
N GLY A 159 6.15 -11.35 -0.84
CA GLY A 159 6.11 -12.32 0.27
C GLY A 159 5.80 -11.73 1.64
N GLU A 160 5.84 -10.40 1.76
CA GLU A 160 5.75 -9.69 3.04
C GLU A 160 4.29 -9.44 3.45
N PHE A 161 3.36 -9.36 2.48
CA PHE A 161 1.94 -9.03 2.70
C PHE A 161 0.93 -10.00 2.05
#